data_AF-A0A176SZT8-F1
#
_entry.id   AF-A0A176SZT8-F1
#
_cell.length_a   1.000
_cell.length_b   1.000
_cell.length_c   1.000
_cell.angle_alpha   90.00
_cell.angle_beta   90.00
_cell.angle_gamma   90.00
#
_symmetry.space_group_name_H-M   'P 1'
#
loop_
_entity.id
_entity.type
_entity.pdbx_description
1 polymer ?
#
loop_
_entity_poly.entity_id
_entity_poly.type
_entity_poly.pdbx_seq_one_letter_code
_entity_poly.pdbx_strand_id
1 'polypeptide(L)'
;MKKISLVLALLFLSFHSYSQDKPNNERLFELQKKKVEIDISADVFTSVYHNMYVSKNPDALILGVFLAISYDNQKVKLSSAPKTTGMEFKGEITLNNEKVLWVSGTIIKKGIEFNKHKYYIKQEHNTCIELTTMLAVTADAKEQNMVMDIVNSVIDKN
;
A
#
# COMPACT_ATOMS: atom_id res chain seq x y z
N MET A 1 8.23 -24.63 9.44
CA MET A 1 6.86 -24.46 9.96
C MET A 1 6.68 -23.36 11.01
N LYS A 2 7.72 -22.88 11.74
CA LYS A 2 7.57 -21.79 12.74
C LYS A 2 7.46 -20.35 12.17
N LYS A 3 7.59 -20.14 10.86
CA LYS A 3 7.76 -18.80 10.25
C LYS A 3 6.57 -18.33 9.38
N ILE A 4 5.58 -19.20 9.15
CA ILE A 4 4.33 -18.86 8.44
C ILE A 4 3.37 -18.06 9.33
N SER A 5 3.44 -18.24 10.65
CA SER A 5 2.63 -17.49 11.62
C SER A 5 2.85 -15.97 11.56
N LEU A 6 3.96 -15.51 11.01
CA LEU A 6 4.26 -14.08 10.91
C LEU A 6 3.44 -13.35 9.84
N VAL A 7 3.27 -13.99 8.69
CA VAL A 7 2.44 -13.47 7.59
C VAL A 7 0.98 -13.50 8.02
N LEU A 8 0.58 -14.55 8.74
CA LEU A 8 -0.78 -14.72 9.25
C LEU A 8 -1.16 -13.68 10.32
N ALA A 9 -0.25 -13.35 11.25
CA ALA A 9 -0.52 -12.36 12.31
C ALA A 9 -0.66 -10.91 11.79
N LEU A 10 0.02 -10.58 10.68
CA LEU A 10 -0.12 -9.29 10.00
C LEU A 10 -1.44 -9.19 9.22
N LEU A 11 -1.93 -10.30 8.66
CA LEU A 11 -3.24 -10.37 7.98
C LEU A 11 -4.41 -10.11 8.95
N PHE A 12 -4.41 -10.68 10.17
CA PHE A 12 -5.58 -10.56 11.06
C PHE A 12 -5.80 -9.15 11.66
N LEU A 13 -4.76 -8.32 11.77
CA LEU A 13 -4.87 -6.98 12.35
C LEU A 13 -5.39 -5.93 11.36
N SER A 14 -5.24 -6.14 10.05
CA SER A 14 -5.83 -5.25 9.06
C SER A 14 -7.32 -5.48 8.87
N PHE A 15 -7.92 -6.61 9.26
CA PHE A 15 -9.36 -6.87 9.04
C PHE A 15 -10.28 -6.34 10.15
N HIS A 16 -9.79 -6.11 11.37
CA HIS A 16 -10.65 -5.70 12.49
C HIS A 16 -11.13 -4.24 12.39
N SER A 17 -10.44 -3.38 11.63
CA SER A 17 -10.80 -1.96 11.49
C SER A 17 -11.83 -1.65 10.40
N TYR A 18 -12.27 -2.64 9.61
CA TYR A 18 -13.16 -2.42 8.45
C TYR A 18 -14.59 -2.98 8.62
N SER A 19 -14.91 -3.54 9.79
CA SER A 19 -16.19 -4.25 10.02
C SER A 19 -17.38 -3.36 10.42
N GLN A 20 -17.23 -2.04 10.57
CA GLN A 20 -18.26 -1.23 11.23
C GLN A 20 -19.23 -0.45 10.32
N ASP A 21 -19.13 -0.52 8.99
CA ASP A 21 -20.13 0.09 8.10
C ASP A 21 -20.68 -0.93 7.06
N LYS A 22 -21.97 -1.27 7.15
CA LYS A 22 -22.70 -2.02 6.09
C LYS A 22 -23.74 -1.09 5.46
N PRO A 23 -23.65 -0.87 4.13
CA PRO A 23 -24.19 -1.86 3.19
C PRO A 23 -23.24 -2.30 2.05
N ASN A 24 -21.95 -1.93 2.07
CA ASN A 24 -21.05 -2.09 0.91
C ASN A 24 -20.14 -3.34 0.92
N ASN A 25 -20.49 -4.37 1.69
CA ASN A 25 -19.58 -5.46 2.03
C ASN A 25 -19.30 -6.41 0.84
N GLU A 26 -20.30 -6.67 -0.02
CA GLU A 26 -20.13 -7.47 -1.24
C GLU A 26 -19.20 -6.78 -2.24
N ARG A 27 -19.41 -5.49 -2.48
CA ARG A 27 -18.56 -4.70 -3.39
C ARG A 27 -17.13 -4.63 -2.88
N LEU A 28 -16.92 -4.46 -1.58
CA LEU A 28 -15.58 -4.44 -0.99
C LEU A 28 -14.89 -5.80 -1.13
N PHE A 29 -15.63 -6.90 -0.95
CA PHE A 29 -15.13 -8.25 -1.20
C PHE A 29 -14.76 -8.48 -2.67
N GLU A 30 -15.59 -8.03 -3.62
CA GLU A 30 -15.28 -8.13 -5.05
C GLU A 30 -14.06 -7.28 -5.44
N LEU A 31 -13.91 -6.08 -4.87
CA LEU A 31 -12.74 -5.23 -5.08
C LEU A 31 -11.45 -5.88 -4.56
N GLN A 32 -11.51 -6.66 -3.47
CA GLN A 32 -10.35 -7.40 -2.95
C GLN A 32 -9.88 -8.52 -3.88
N LYS A 33 -10.75 -9.04 -4.76
CA LYS A 33 -10.37 -10.04 -5.77
C LYS A 33 -9.74 -9.42 -7.01
N LYS A 34 -9.90 -8.11 -7.22
CA LYS A 34 -9.34 -7.42 -8.39
C LYS A 34 -7.83 -7.38 -8.30
N LYS A 35 -7.16 -7.74 -9.39
CA LYS A 35 -5.70 -7.65 -9.51
C LYS A 35 -5.33 -6.19 -9.74
N VAL A 36 -4.38 -5.68 -8.96
CA VAL A 36 -3.69 -4.43 -9.27
C VAL A 36 -2.54 -4.80 -10.20
N GLU A 37 -2.41 -4.12 -11.33
CA GLU A 37 -1.29 -4.34 -12.24
C GLU A 37 -0.02 -3.75 -11.63
N ILE A 38 0.99 -4.59 -11.42
CA ILE A 38 2.26 -4.23 -10.78
C ILE A 38 3.38 -4.94 -11.54
N ASP A 39 4.39 -4.20 -12.00
CA ASP A 39 5.63 -4.80 -12.48
C ASP A 39 6.56 -5.07 -11.31
N ILE A 40 6.81 -6.35 -11.06
CA ILE A 40 7.64 -6.76 -9.93
C ILE A 40 8.48 -7.96 -10.31
N SER A 41 9.78 -7.90 -9.99
CA SER A 41 10.69 -9.01 -10.27
C SER A 41 10.45 -10.14 -9.28
N ALA A 42 10.08 -11.32 -9.81
CA ALA A 42 9.93 -12.55 -9.03
C ALA A 42 11.26 -13.06 -8.44
N ASP A 43 12.40 -12.61 -8.97
CA ASP A 43 13.73 -12.95 -8.44
C ASP A 43 14.00 -12.23 -7.11
N VAL A 44 13.35 -11.09 -6.88
CA VAL A 44 13.52 -10.27 -5.68
C VAL A 44 12.33 -10.43 -4.73
N PHE A 45 11.12 -10.50 -5.26
CA PHE A 45 9.89 -10.50 -4.48
C PHE A 45 9.14 -11.83 -4.57
N THR A 46 8.67 -12.29 -3.42
CA THR A 46 7.75 -13.42 -3.31
C THR A 46 6.33 -12.91 -3.11
N SER A 47 5.38 -13.40 -3.93
CA SER A 47 3.96 -13.17 -3.71
C SER A 47 3.49 -13.99 -2.51
N VAL A 48 2.85 -13.34 -1.53
CA VAL A 48 2.38 -13.98 -0.29
C VAL A 48 0.85 -13.99 -0.16
N TYR A 49 0.19 -13.02 -0.77
CA TYR A 49 -1.26 -12.90 -0.84
C TYR A 49 -1.62 -12.07 -2.08
N HIS A 50 -2.90 -12.03 -2.46
CA HIS A 50 -3.36 -11.26 -3.62
C HIS A 50 -2.84 -9.81 -3.58
N ASN A 51 -2.18 -9.39 -4.66
CA ASN A 51 -1.49 -8.09 -4.79
C ASN A 51 -0.45 -7.75 -3.69
N MET A 52 -0.01 -8.73 -2.91
CA MET A 52 0.94 -8.56 -1.82
C MET A 52 2.25 -9.29 -2.12
N TYR A 53 3.34 -8.54 -2.08
CA TYR A 53 4.67 -9.02 -2.41
C TYR A 53 5.65 -8.61 -1.32
N VAL A 54 6.54 -9.52 -0.94
CA VAL A 54 7.56 -9.26 0.07
C VAL A 54 8.93 -9.70 -0.44
N SER A 55 9.96 -8.94 -0.07
CA SER A 55 11.35 -9.32 -0.29
C SER A 55 12.06 -9.45 1.05
N LYS A 56 12.89 -10.48 1.18
CA LYS A 56 13.78 -10.66 2.33
C LYS A 56 15.04 -9.79 2.22
N ASN A 57 15.45 -9.44 1.01
CA ASN A 57 16.56 -8.55 0.74
C ASN A 57 16.13 -7.67 -0.44
N PRO A 58 15.60 -6.46 -0.19
CA PRO A 58 16.06 -5.52 0.85
C PRO A 58 15.11 -5.28 2.04
N ASP A 59 14.43 -6.30 2.57
CA ASP A 59 13.35 -6.13 3.56
C ASP A 59 12.29 -5.12 3.05
N ALA A 60 11.53 -5.55 2.04
CA ALA A 60 10.53 -4.73 1.38
C ALA A 60 9.14 -5.39 1.36
N LEU A 61 8.10 -4.57 1.35
CA LEU A 61 6.71 -4.98 1.16
C LEU A 61 6.02 -4.05 0.16
N ILE A 62 5.32 -4.64 -0.80
CA ILE A 62 4.45 -3.95 -1.75
C ILE A 62 3.05 -4.55 -1.61
N LEU A 63 2.04 -3.70 -1.45
CA LEU A 63 0.65 -4.12 -1.36
C LEU A 63 -0.24 -3.14 -2.13
N GLY A 64 -0.93 -3.64 -3.16
CA GLY A 64 -1.95 -2.89 -3.89
C GLY A 64 -3.36 -3.35 -3.51
N VAL A 65 -4.25 -2.42 -3.15
CA VAL A 65 -5.65 -2.74 -2.85
C VAL A 65 -6.60 -1.73 -3.49
N PHE A 66 -7.71 -2.22 -4.05
CA PHE A 66 -8.82 -1.35 -4.44
C PHE A 66 -9.65 -0.99 -3.21
N LEU A 67 -9.92 0.30 -3.03
CA LEU A 67 -10.78 0.84 -2.00
C LEU A 67 -12.12 1.27 -2.61
N ALA A 68 -13.20 1.00 -1.89
CA ALA A 68 -14.56 1.43 -2.26
C ALA A 68 -14.83 2.90 -1.88
N ILE A 69 -13.90 3.80 -2.22
CA ILE A 69 -13.99 5.24 -2.00
C ILE A 69 -13.36 5.95 -3.19
N SER A 70 -13.97 7.04 -3.66
CA SER A 70 -13.39 7.87 -4.71
C SER A 70 -12.11 8.54 -4.23
N TYR A 71 -11.19 8.84 -5.16
CA TYR A 71 -9.99 9.65 -4.90
C TYR A 71 -10.28 10.95 -4.13
N ASP A 72 -11.27 11.74 -4.54
CA ASP A 72 -11.57 13.04 -3.90
C ASP A 72 -12.08 12.87 -2.47
N ASN A 73 -13.01 11.94 -2.23
CA ASN A 73 -13.45 11.61 -0.87
C ASN A 73 -12.31 11.07 0.00
N GLN A 74 -11.38 10.31 -0.58
CA GLN A 74 -10.19 9.85 0.14
C GLN A 74 -9.26 11.02 0.50
N LYS A 75 -9.10 12.01 -0.39
CA LYS A 75 -8.36 13.25 -0.11
C LYS A 75 -8.96 14.01 1.05
N VAL A 76 -10.29 14.18 1.07
CA VAL A 76 -11.00 14.80 2.19
C VAL A 76 -10.76 14.02 3.48
N LYS A 77 -10.97 12.69 3.45
CA LYS A 77 -10.78 11.81 4.60
C LYS A 77 -9.37 11.92 5.20
N LEU A 78 -8.34 11.90 4.36
CA LEU A 78 -6.94 12.03 4.78
C LEU A 78 -6.62 13.42 5.33
N SER A 79 -7.22 14.47 4.76
CA SER A 79 -7.02 15.86 5.20
C SER A 79 -7.68 16.14 6.54
N SER A 80 -8.79 15.46 6.84
CA SER A 80 -9.49 15.57 8.13
C SER A 80 -8.98 14.60 9.20
N ALA A 81 -8.11 13.66 8.83
CA ALA A 81 -7.63 12.67 9.78
C ALA A 81 -6.76 13.33 10.86
N PRO A 82 -6.92 12.97 12.15
CA PRO A 82 -6.02 13.44 13.18
C PRO A 82 -4.60 12.97 12.85
N LYS A 83 -3.60 13.83 13.10
CA LYS A 83 -2.19 13.46 12.90
C LYS A 83 -1.85 12.30 13.83
N THR A 84 -1.90 11.09 13.32
CA THR A 84 -1.46 9.89 14.03
C THR A 84 0.05 9.85 14.06
N THR A 85 0.63 9.44 15.18
CA THR A 85 2.08 9.27 15.32
C THR A 85 2.60 8.25 14.30
N GLY A 86 3.50 8.71 13.42
CA GLY A 86 4.27 7.86 12.51
C GLY A 86 3.74 7.71 11.08
N MET A 87 2.57 8.28 10.73
CA MET A 87 2.11 8.38 9.33
C MET A 87 1.39 9.71 9.12
N GLU A 88 1.86 10.51 8.17
CA GLU A 88 1.31 11.84 7.90
C GLU A 88 0.89 11.97 6.44
N PHE A 89 -0.27 12.56 6.20
CA PHE A 89 -0.68 12.96 4.87
C PHE A 89 0.19 14.14 4.40
N LYS A 90 0.94 13.95 3.31
CA LYS A 90 1.87 14.91 2.73
C LYS A 90 1.26 15.76 1.62
N GLY A 91 0.02 15.46 1.23
CA GLY A 91 -0.71 16.16 0.19
C GLY A 91 -0.81 15.37 -1.11
N GLU A 92 -1.11 16.09 -2.18
CA GLU A 92 -1.17 15.58 -3.54
C GLU A 92 0.14 15.92 -4.25
N ILE A 93 0.80 14.90 -4.79
CA ILE A 93 2.05 15.03 -5.55
C ILE A 93 1.82 14.55 -6.98
N THR A 94 2.70 14.98 -7.90
CA THR A 94 2.70 14.46 -9.27
C THR A 94 3.80 13.40 -9.40
N LEU A 95 3.43 12.20 -9.84
CA LEU A 95 4.34 11.10 -10.19
C LEU A 95 3.94 10.59 -11.57
N ASN A 96 4.89 10.43 -12.49
CA ASN A 96 4.62 10.04 -13.88
C ASN A 96 3.49 10.85 -14.57
N ASN A 97 3.46 12.16 -14.35
CA ASN A 97 2.41 13.09 -14.83
C ASN A 97 1.00 12.86 -14.25
N GLU A 98 0.82 11.90 -13.35
CA GLU A 98 -0.43 11.63 -12.65
C GLU A 98 -0.43 12.22 -11.24
N LYS A 99 -1.60 12.64 -10.78
CA LYS A 99 -1.78 13.16 -9.42
C LYS A 99 -2.05 12.01 -8.46
N VAL A 100 -1.30 11.99 -7.37
CA VAL A 100 -1.35 10.91 -6.38
C VAL A 100 -1.40 11.51 -4.98
N LEU A 101 -2.28 10.99 -4.13
CA LEU A 101 -2.28 11.36 -2.71
C LEU A 101 -1.17 10.58 -2.02
N TRP A 102 -0.32 11.27 -1.27
CA TRP A 102 0.82 10.65 -0.61
C TRP A 102 0.73 10.75 0.91
N VAL A 103 0.82 9.61 1.57
CA VAL A 103 0.98 9.52 3.03
C VAL A 103 2.32 8.85 3.29
N SER A 104 3.10 9.43 4.20
CA SER A 104 4.47 8.98 4.46
C SER A 104 4.75 8.99 5.96
N GLY A 105 5.57 8.05 6.39
CA GLY A 105 6.16 8.05 7.71
C GLY A 105 6.99 6.82 7.96
N THR A 106 7.35 6.61 9.22
CA THR A 106 8.31 5.60 9.61
C THR A 106 7.69 4.69 10.66
N ILE A 107 7.88 3.38 10.52
CA ILE A 107 7.37 2.40 11.47
C ILE A 107 8.46 1.41 11.88
N ILE A 108 8.43 0.99 13.14
CA ILE A 108 9.32 -0.04 13.64
C ILE A 108 8.56 -1.37 13.69
N LYS A 109 9.11 -2.40 13.04
CA LYS A 109 8.59 -3.77 13.09
C LYS A 109 9.74 -4.72 13.39
N LYS A 110 9.64 -5.45 14.51
CA LYS A 110 10.66 -6.40 14.98
C LYS A 110 12.07 -5.82 15.13
N GLY A 111 12.16 -4.56 15.53
CA GLY A 111 13.44 -3.87 15.68
C GLY A 111 14.06 -3.38 14.36
N ILE A 112 13.39 -3.59 13.21
CA ILE A 112 13.76 -2.95 11.95
C ILE A 112 12.86 -1.74 11.73
N GLU A 113 13.48 -0.61 11.38
CA GLU A 113 12.80 0.62 11.03
C GLU A 113 12.55 0.67 9.52
N PHE A 114 11.32 0.99 9.12
CA PHE A 114 10.89 1.02 7.72
C PHE A 114 10.33 2.39 7.36
N ASN A 115 10.76 2.92 6.22
CA ASN A 115 10.02 3.95 5.51
C ASN A 115 8.76 3.31 4.94
N LYS A 116 7.60 3.82 5.35
CA LYS A 116 6.29 3.38 4.87
C LYS A 116 5.64 4.49 4.08
N HIS A 117 5.23 4.18 2.86
CA HIS A 117 4.46 5.08 2.03
C HIS A 117 3.11 4.45 1.67
N LYS A 118 2.12 5.32 1.52
CA LYS A 118 0.85 5.00 0.87
C LYS A 118 0.62 5.99 -0.24
N TYR A 119 0.32 5.47 -1.42
CA TYR A 119 -0.07 6.22 -2.59
C TYR A 119 -1.53 5.89 -2.88
N TYR A 120 -2.36 6.91 -3.08
CA TYR A 120 -3.73 6.70 -3.54
C TYR A 120 -3.85 7.17 -4.97
N ILE A 121 -4.21 6.25 -5.86
CA ILE A 121 -4.26 6.44 -7.31
C ILE A 121 -5.73 6.51 -7.72
N LYS A 122 -6.08 7.48 -8.56
CA LYS A 122 -7.45 7.71 -9.00
C LYS A 122 -7.93 6.54 -9.85
N GLN A 123 -9.16 6.10 -9.64
CA GLN A 123 -9.81 5.05 -10.40
C GLN A 123 -11.27 5.45 -10.71
N GLU A 124 -11.91 4.73 -11.61
CA GLU A 124 -13.31 4.97 -11.96
C GLU A 124 -14.30 4.50 -10.86
N HIS A 125 -15.59 4.79 -11.10
CA HIS A 125 -16.72 4.28 -10.32
C HIS A 125 -16.66 4.52 -8.80
N ASN A 126 -16.16 5.66 -8.33
CA ASN A 126 -15.99 5.92 -6.89
C ASN A 126 -15.08 4.91 -6.19
N THR A 127 -13.99 4.51 -6.85
CA THR A 127 -12.92 3.71 -6.26
C THR A 127 -11.58 4.44 -6.35
N CYS A 128 -10.60 3.95 -5.61
CA CYS A 128 -9.20 4.33 -5.75
C CYS A 128 -8.33 3.12 -5.39
N ILE A 129 -7.10 3.09 -5.89
CA ILE A 129 -6.11 2.11 -5.44
C ILE A 129 -5.34 2.72 -4.27
N GLU A 130 -5.17 2.00 -3.16
CA GLU A 130 -4.13 2.25 -2.18
C GLU A 130 -2.95 1.32 -2.50
N LEU A 131 -1.82 1.90 -2.88
CA LEU A 131 -0.54 1.22 -2.98
C LEU A 131 0.28 1.53 -1.72
N THR A 132 0.49 0.52 -0.87
CA THR A 132 1.39 0.61 0.28
C THR A 132 2.76 0.06 -0.08
N THR A 133 3.80 0.83 0.19
CA THR A 133 5.19 0.36 0.14
C THR A 133 5.81 0.45 1.54
N MET A 134 6.66 -0.53 1.86
CA MET A 134 7.57 -0.46 2.99
C MET A 134 8.95 -0.89 2.53
N LEU A 135 9.97 -0.15 2.96
CA LEU A 135 11.37 -0.45 2.69
C LEU A 135 12.18 -0.12 3.94
N ALA A 136 13.15 -0.96 4.29
CA ALA A 136 14.03 -0.69 5.44
C ALA A 136 14.72 0.68 5.28
N VAL A 137 14.86 1.44 6.36
CA VAL A 137 15.54 2.76 6.30
C VAL A 137 17.01 2.66 5.92
N THR A 138 17.59 1.47 6.10
CA THR A 138 18.97 1.14 5.74
C THR A 138 19.15 0.78 4.26
N ALA A 139 18.06 0.71 3.49
CA ALA A 139 18.11 0.32 2.08
C ALA A 139 18.89 1.33 1.24
N ASP A 140 19.65 0.81 0.28
CA ASP A 140 20.49 1.62 -0.59
C ASP A 140 19.70 2.34 -1.70
N ALA A 141 20.37 3.19 -2.49
CA ALA A 141 19.73 3.92 -3.57
C ALA A 141 19.15 3.01 -4.67
N LYS A 142 19.77 1.86 -4.94
CA LYS A 142 19.29 0.90 -5.95
C LYS A 142 17.97 0.28 -5.49
N GLU A 143 17.88 -0.07 -4.21
CA GLU A 143 16.70 -0.64 -3.58
C GLU A 143 15.55 0.38 -3.49
N GLN A 144 15.88 1.64 -3.18
CA GLN A 144 14.92 2.75 -3.21
C GLN A 144 14.36 2.99 -4.63
N ASN A 145 15.24 3.04 -5.64
CA ASN A 145 14.83 3.19 -7.04
C ASN A 145 13.96 2.03 -7.50
N MET A 146 14.32 0.79 -7.14
CA MET A 146 13.49 -0.38 -7.46
C MET A 146 12.06 -0.25 -6.90
N VAL A 147 11.89 0.23 -5.66
CA VAL A 147 10.55 0.47 -5.10
C VAL A 147 9.84 1.60 -5.85
N MET A 148 10.55 2.65 -6.27
CA MET A 148 9.96 3.74 -7.04
C MET A 148 9.53 3.30 -8.45
N ASP A 149 10.32 2.45 -9.11
CA ASP A 149 9.97 1.85 -10.40
C ASP A 149 8.69 1.01 -10.28
N ILE A 150 8.55 0.26 -9.19
CA ILE A 150 7.31 -0.47 -8.88
C ILE A 150 6.15 0.51 -8.70
N VAL A 151 6.31 1.58 -7.93
CA VAL A 151 5.26 2.61 -7.73
C VAL A 151 4.81 3.20 -9.06
N ASN A 152 5.77 3.62 -9.89
CA ASN A 152 5.52 4.15 -11.22
C ASN A 152 4.79 3.15 -12.11
N SER A 153 5.15 1.86 -12.07
CA SER A 153 4.47 0.83 -12.85
C SER A 153 2.98 0.70 -12.50
N VAL A 154 2.62 0.89 -11.22
CA VAL A 154 1.21 0.83 -10.81
C VAL A 154 0.45 2.05 -11.31
N ILE A 155 1.08 3.23 -11.24
CA ILE A 155 0.50 4.49 -11.72
C ILE A 155 0.26 4.45 -13.23
N ASP A 156 1.19 3.89 -13.99
CA ASP A 156 1.09 3.88 -15.46
C ASP A 156 0.08 2.85 -15.98
N LYS A 157 -0.21 1.78 -15.22
CA LYS A 157 -0.98 0.62 -15.68
C LYS A 157 -2.42 0.57 -15.18
N ASN A 158 -2.78 1.37 -14.18
CA ASN A 158 -4.11 1.32 -13.55
C ASN A 158 -4.74 2.71 -13.53
#